data_AF-A0A850BYV3-F1
#
_entry.id   AF-A0A850BYV3-F1
#
_cell.length_a   1.000
_cell.length_b   1.000
_cell.length_c   1.000
_cell.angle_alpha   90.00
_cell.angle_beta   90.00
_cell.angle_gamma   90.00
#
_symmetry.space_group_name_H-M   'P 1'
#
loop_
_entity.id
_entity.type
_entity.pdbx_description
1 polymer ?
#
loop_
_entity_poly.entity_id
_entity_poly.type
_entity_poly.pdbx_seq_one_letter_code
_entity_poly.pdbx_strand_id
1 'polypeptide(L)' 'MPRGGVVNPFEIAGNRVEPGTTARLEIPVMRLVTQGEISIPVVVVHGERPGPRLWLSAALHGDELN' A
#
# COMPACT_ATOMS: atom_id res chain seq x y z
N MET A 1 17.44 12.49 -15.66
CA MET A 1 17.51 11.12 -16.21
C MET A 1 17.36 10.10 -15.09
N PRO A 2 16.27 9.32 -15.01
CA PRO A 2 16.28 8.10 -14.22
C PRO A 2 17.29 7.13 -14.84
N ARG A 3 18.16 6.50 -14.04
CA ARG A 3 19.09 5.48 -14.54
C ARG A 3 18.32 4.17 -14.76
N GLY A 4 18.67 3.44 -15.81
CA GLY A 4 18.12 2.10 -16.05
C GLY A 4 18.50 1.17 -14.91
N GLY A 5 17.51 0.72 -14.16
CA GLY A 5 17.64 -0.24 -13.06
C GLY A 5 16.56 -1.30 -13.17
N VAL A 6 16.73 -2.41 -12.45
CA VAL A 6 15.72 -3.47 -12.36
C VAL A 6 14.58 -3.01 -11.46
N VAL A 7 13.34 -3.20 -11.90
CA VAL A 7 12.14 -2.95 -11.07
C VAL A 7 11.77 -4.27 -10.40
N ASN A 8 12.07 -4.38 -9.10
CA ASN A 8 11.69 -5.55 -8.30
C ASN A 8 10.26 -5.37 -7.75
N PRO A 9 9.46 -6.43 -7.62
CA PRO A 9 8.14 -6.40 -6.97
C PRO A 9 8.20 -5.75 -5.58
N PHE A 10 7.10 -5.10 -5.17
CA PHE A 10 6.94 -4.64 -3.79
C PHE A 10 6.33 -5.75 -2.94
N GLU A 11 6.91 -6.01 -1.77
CA GLU A 11 6.33 -6.87 -0.73
C GLU A 11 5.72 -5.97 0.36
N ILE A 12 4.40 -5.97 0.52
CA ILE A 12 3.67 -5.11 1.46
C ILE A 12 2.65 -5.97 2.22
N ALA A 13 2.76 -6.00 3.55
CA ALA A 13 1.90 -6.84 4.42
C ALA A 13 1.79 -8.32 3.96
N GLY A 14 2.90 -8.90 3.49
CA GLY A 14 2.94 -10.27 2.95
C GLY A 14 2.33 -10.45 1.55
N ASN A 15 1.90 -9.37 0.89
CA ASN A 15 1.38 -9.38 -0.47
C ASN A 15 2.44 -8.85 -1.45
N ARG A 16 2.64 -9.59 -2.54
CA ARG A 16 3.56 -9.26 -3.63
C ARG A 16 2.85 -8.48 -4.72
N VAL A 17 3.42 -7.35 -5.14
CA VAL A 17 2.86 -6.43 -6.15
C VAL A 17 3.86 -6.23 -7.28
N GLU A 18 3.57 -6.83 -8.44
CA GLU A 18 4.46 -6.82 -9.61
C GLU A 18 4.57 -5.43 -10.28
N PRO A 19 5.69 -5.14 -10.98
CA PRO A 19 5.84 -3.93 -11.78
C PRO A 19 4.71 -3.79 -12.81
N GLY A 20 4.19 -2.57 -12.98
CA GLY A 20 3.07 -2.28 -13.87
C GLY A 20 1.68 -2.58 -13.30
N THR A 21 1.58 -3.11 -12.07
CA THR A 21 0.28 -3.48 -11.47
C THR A 21 -0.23 -2.46 -10.45
N THR A 22 -1.50 -2.59 -10.08
CA THR A 22 -2.09 -1.89 -8.93
C THR A 22 -2.82 -2.89 -8.05
N ALA A 23 -2.46 -2.95 -6.78
CA ALA A 23 -3.11 -3.79 -5.78
C ALA A 23 -3.95 -2.95 -4.81
N ARG A 24 -5.03 -3.56 -4.29
CA ARG A 24 -5.75 -3.09 -3.10
C ARG A 24 -5.57 -4.14 -2.01
N LEU A 25 -5.07 -3.72 -0.86
CA LEU A 25 -4.71 -4.58 0.26
C LEU A 25 -5.50 -4.15 1.49
N GLU A 26 -6.08 -5.11 2.21
CA GLU A 26 -6.62 -4.89 3.55
C GLU A 26 -5.57 -5.35 4.56
N ILE A 27 -4.97 -4.42 5.29
CA ILE A 27 -3.93 -4.72 6.28
C ILE A 27 -4.59 -4.86 7.65
N PRO A 28 -4.73 -6.08 8.23
CA PRO A 28 -5.36 -6.25 9.53
C PRO A 28 -4.48 -5.66 10.64
N VAL A 29 -5.06 -4.79 11.47
CA VAL A 29 -4.35 -4.08 12.54
C VAL A 29 -4.86 -4.40 13.95
N MET A 30 -6.11 -4.85 14.10
CA MET A 30 -6.67 -5.22 15.40
C MET A 30 -7.76 -6.28 15.29
N ARG A 31 -7.75 -7.24 16.24
CA ARG A 31 -8.90 -8.10 16.55
C ARG A 31 -9.65 -7.52 17.74
N LEU A 32 -10.96 -7.35 17.61
CA LEU A 32 -11.83 -6.87 18.67
C LEU A 32 -12.19 -8.01 19.62
N VAL A 33 -12.50 -7.67 20.88
CA VAL A 33 -13.05 -8.62 21.86
C VAL A 33 -14.40 -9.21 21.44
N THR A 34 -15.09 -8.56 20.50
CA THR A 34 -16.31 -9.03 19.83
C THR A 34 -16.05 -9.96 18.65
N GLN A 35 -14.82 -10.47 18.50
CA GLN A 35 -14.33 -11.32 17.39
C GLN A 35 -14.29 -10.66 16.00
N GLY A 36 -14.76 -9.41 15.86
CA GLY A 36 -14.55 -8.61 14.65
C GLY A 36 -13.07 -8.27 14.40
N GLU A 37 -12.74 -7.91 13.17
CA GLU A 37 -11.39 -7.56 12.73
C GLU A 37 -11.40 -6.18 12.06
N ILE A 38 -10.42 -5.34 12.39
CA ILE A 38 -10.24 -4.01 11.80
C ILE A 38 -9.00 -4.04 10.92
N SER A 39 -9.17 -3.63 9.67
CA SER A 39 -8.13 -3.48 8.66
C SER A 39 -7.97 -2.03 8.22
N ILE A 40 -6.77 -1.68 7.74
CA ILE A 40 -6.50 -0.44 7.03
C ILE A 40 -6.44 -0.74 5.53
N PRO A 41 -7.29 -0.11 4.69
CA PRO A 41 -7.22 -0.25 3.24
C PRO A 41 -6.00 0.50 2.68
N VAL A 42 -5.18 -0.18 1.88
CA VAL A 42 -3.99 0.39 1.23
C VAL A 42 -4.03 0.12 -0.26
N VAL A 43 -3.88 1.18 -1.07
CA VAL A 43 -3.74 1.08 -2.52
C VAL A 43 -2.26 1.17 -2.89
N VAL A 44 -1.73 0.16 -3.57
CA VAL A 44 -0.34 0.10 -4.03
C VAL A 44 -0.32 0.23 -5.54
N VAL A 45 0.18 1.35 -6.06
CA VAL A 45 0.42 1.55 -7.50
C VAL A 45 1.90 1.34 -7.78
N HIS A 46 2.24 0.35 -8.61
CA HIS A 46 3.63 0.02 -8.93
C HIS A 46 3.92 0.28 -10.41
N GLY A 47 4.68 1.33 -10.71
CA GLY A 47 5.06 1.67 -12.09
C GLY A 47 6.00 0.65 -12.73
N GLU A 48 5.89 0.46 -14.04
CA GLU A 48 6.72 -0.46 -14.85
C GLU A 48 8.22 -0.09 -14.90
N ARG A 49 8.59 1.14 -14.51
CA ARG A 49 9.90 1.74 -14.73
C ARG A 49 10.47 2.32 -13.43
N PRO A 50 11.80 2.31 -13.21
CA PRO A 50 12.41 2.85 -12.01
C PRO A 50 12.11 4.35 -11.83
N GLY A 51 11.74 4.74 -10.62
CA GLY A 51 11.39 6.10 -10.27
C GLY A 51 11.41 6.34 -8.75
N PRO A 52 11.08 7.57 -8.30
CA PRO A 52 10.89 7.86 -6.89
C PRO A 52 9.71 7.06 -6.33
N ARG A 53 9.77 6.72 -5.03
CA ARG A 53 8.67 6.08 -4.30
C ARG A 53 8.04 7.12 -3.37
N LEU A 54 6.72 7.18 -3.35
CA LEU A 54 5.93 8.04 -2.47
C LEU A 54 5.09 7.17 -1.54
N TRP A 55 4.93 7.63 -0.30
CA TRP A 55 3.89 7.16 0.61
C TRP A 55 2.93 8.33 0.88
N LEU A 56 1.63 8.05 0.94
CA LEU A 56 0.59 9.02 1.27
C LEU A 56 -0.40 8.36 2.24
N SER A 57 -0.75 9.08 3.29
CA SER A 57 -1.74 8.69 4.30
C SER A 57 -2.66 9.89 4.57
N ALA A 58 -3.95 9.63 4.74
CA ALA A 58 -4.99 10.60 5.04
C ALA A 58 -5.89 10.08 6.18
N ALA A 59 -6.83 10.89 6.67
CA ALA A 59 -7.71 10.57 7.79
C ALA A 59 -6.95 10.05 9.03
N LEU A 60 -5.96 10.83 9.49
CA LEU A 60 -5.20 10.50 10.71
C LEU A 60 -6.03 10.81 11.96
N HIS A 61 -6.90 11.82 11.87
CA HIS A 61 -8.02 12.04 12.79
C HIS A 61 -9.34 11.56 12.15
N GLY A 62 -10.29 11.09 12.97
CA GLY A 62 -11.52 10.43 12.51
C GLY A 62 -12.55 11.34 11.83
N ASP A 63 -12.29 12.64 11.79
CA ASP A 63 -13.10 13.71 11.21
C ASP A 63 -12.45 14.38 9.97
N GLU A 64 -11.24 13.97 9.60
CA GLU A 64 -10.50 14.47 8.43
C GLU A 64 -10.91 13.76 7.13
N LEU A 65 -11.97 14.25 6.48
CA LEU A 65 -12.53 13.67 5.25
C LEU A 65 -12.02 14.27 3.91
N ASN A 66 -11.09 15.23 3.94
CA ASN A 66 -10.65 16.01 2.76
C ASN A 66 -9.14 15.88 2.49
#